data_AF-A0A3B9LAM9-F1
#
_entry.id   AF-A0A3B9LAM9-F1
#
_cell.length_a   1.000
_cell.length_b   1.000
_cell.length_c   1.000
_cell.angle_alpha   90.00
_cell.angle_beta   90.00
_cell.angle_gamma   90.00
#
_symmetry.space_group_name_H-M   'P 1'
#
loop_
_entity.id
_entity.type
_entity.pdbx_description
1 polymer ?
#
loop_
_entity_poly.entity_id
_entity_poly.type
_entity_poly.pdbx_seq_one_letter_code
_entity_poly.pdbx_strand_id
1 'polypeptide(L)' 'MGLGAWVAVGAGAAMGAWLRWGLGLMLNSTFPILPLGTLAANLI' A
#
# COMPACT_ATOMS: atom_id res chain seq x y z
N MET A 1 -3.31 25.36 3.68
CA MET A 1 -2.50 24.27 3.08
C MET A 1 -2.19 24.66 1.65
N GLY A 2 -0.92 24.75 1.26
CA GLY A 2 -0.54 25.16 -0.11
C GLY A 2 -0.75 24.04 -1.13
N LEU A 3 -0.87 24.39 -2.42
CA LEU A 3 -1.01 23.44 -3.54
C LEU A 3 0.07 22.33 -3.51
N GLY A 4 1.31 22.67 -3.13
CA GLY A 4 2.39 21.69 -2.99
C GLY A 4 2.10 20.61 -1.94
N ALA A 5 1.46 20.96 -0.82
CA ALA A 5 1.07 19.98 0.20
C ALA A 5 -0.03 19.04 -0.32
N TRP A 6 -0.97 19.57 -1.10
CA TRP A 6 -2.01 18.77 -1.75
C TRP A 6 -1.43 17.75 -2.72
N VAL A 7 -0.49 18.16 -3.57
CA VAL A 7 0.17 17.27 -4.54
C VAL A 7 1.03 16.23 -3.83
N ALA A 8 1.78 16.61 -2.80
CA ALA A 8 2.62 15.68 -2.04
C ALA A 8 1.78 14.59 -1.36
N VAL A 9 0.67 14.96 -0.72
CA VAL A 9 -0.24 14.00 -0.08
C VAL A 9 -0.94 13.13 -1.12
N GLY A 10 -1.46 13.72 -2.20
CA GLY A 10 -2.17 12.97 -3.24
C GLY A 10 -1.26 11.95 -3.95
N ALA A 11 -0.04 12.37 -4.31
CA ALA A 11 0.94 11.49 -4.93
C ALA A 11 1.38 10.37 -3.95
N GLY A 12 1.66 10.72 -2.70
CA GLY A 12 2.02 9.74 -1.66
C GLY A 12 0.91 8.71 -1.41
N ALA A 13 -0.33 9.16 -1.32
CA ALA A 13 -1.50 8.30 -1.14
C ALA A 13 -1.72 7.37 -2.34
N ALA A 14 -1.61 7.87 -3.57
CA ALA A 14 -1.75 7.05 -4.78
C ALA A 14 -0.66 5.97 -4.88
N MET A 15 0.60 6.34 -4.63
CA MET A 15 1.71 5.38 -4.61
C MET A 15 1.55 4.34 -3.50
N GLY A 16 1.17 4.77 -2.29
CA GLY A 16 0.92 3.86 -1.17
C GLY A 16 -0.22 2.89 -1.45
N ALA A 17 -1.31 3.35 -2.06
CA ALA A 17 -2.44 2.50 -2.44
C ALA A 17 -2.03 1.43 -3.47
N TRP A 18 -1.25 1.79 -4.49
CA TRP A 18 -0.76 0.83 -5.48
C TRP A 18 0.22 -0.18 -4.89
N LEU A 19 1.14 0.24 -4.03
CA LEU A 19 2.06 -0.68 -3.36
C LEU A 19 1.30 -1.69 -2.50
N ARG A 20 0.32 -1.22 -1.72
CA ARG A 20 -0.51 -2.08 -0.87
C ARG A 20 -1.34 -3.07 -1.70
N TRP A 21 -1.86 -2.64 -2.85
CA TRP A 21 -2.59 -3.51 -3.77
C TRP A 21 -1.67 -4.56 -4.41
N GLY A 22 -0.50 -4.16 -4.90
CA GLY A 22 0.49 -5.07 -5.50
C GLY A 22 0.99 -6.11 -4.50
N LEU A 23 1.34 -5.71 -3.28
CA LEU A 23 1.71 -6.64 -2.21
C LEU A 23 0.59 -7.65 -1.91
N GLY A 24 -0.67 -7.18 -1.90
CA GLY A 24 -1.83 -8.04 -1.73
C GLY A 24 -1.94 -9.11 -2.82
N LEU A 25 -1.79 -8.73 -4.10
CA LEU A 25 -1.81 -9.68 -5.21
C LEU A 25 -0.67 -10.70 -5.16
N MET A 26 0.53 -10.28 -4.78
CA MET A 26 1.72 -11.14 -4.81
C MET A 26 1.78 -12.11 -3.63
N LEU A 27 1.29 -11.72 -2.46
CA LEU A 27 1.60 -12.41 -1.20
C LEU A 27 0.37 -12.94 -0.44
N ASN A 28 -0.85 -12.40 -0.65
CA ASN A 28 -2.00 -12.83 0.15
C ASN A 28 -2.43 -14.28 -0.14
N SER A 29 -2.25 -14.77 -1.36
CA SER A 29 -2.61 -16.16 -1.74
C SER A 29 -1.53 -17.18 -1.40
N THR A 30 -0.29 -16.74 -1.15
CA THR A 30 0.85 -17.63 -0.93
C THR A 30 0.75 -18.39 0.39
N PHE A 31 0.13 -17.78 1.40
CA PHE A 31 -0.09 -18.42 2.70
C PHE A 31 -1.53 -18.19 3.17
N PRO A 32 -2.47 -19.12 2.87
CA PRO A 32 -3.91 -18.90 3.08
C PRO A 32 -4.34 -18.64 4.52
N ILE A 33 -3.52 -19.07 5.50
CA ILE A 33 -3.80 -18.92 6.93
C ILE A 33 -3.58 -17.47 7.39
N LEU A 34 -2.67 -16.73 6.74
CA LEU A 34 -2.37 -15.34 7.10
C LEU A 34 -2.04 -14.53 5.84
N PRO A 35 -2.80 -13.46 5.53
CA PRO A 35 -2.59 -12.66 4.33
C PRO A 35 -1.29 -11.83 4.43
N LEU A 36 -0.19 -12.42 3.97
CA LEU A 36 1.16 -11.86 4.11
C LEU A 36 1.32 -10.51 3.42
N GLY A 37 0.65 -10.28 2.29
CA GLY A 37 0.69 -9.00 1.59
C GLY A 37 0.08 -7.86 2.41
N THR A 38 -1.02 -8.18 3.10
CA THR A 38 -1.68 -7.24 4.01
C THR A 38 -0.81 -6.99 5.24
N LEU A 39 -0.20 -8.03 5.83
CA LEU A 39 0.71 -7.88 6.95
C LEU A 39 1.91 -7.00 6.59
N ALA A 40 2.59 -7.31 5.47
CA ALA A 40 3.74 -6.56 4.98
C ALA A 40 3.40 -5.08 4.77
N ALA A 41 2.27 -4.77 4.12
CA ALA A 41 1.86 -3.40 3.86
C ALA A 41 1.47 -2.57 5.11
N ASN A 42 1.40 -3.18 6.30
CA ASN A 42 1.18 -2.45 7.56
C ASN A 42 2.45 -2.36 8.43
N LEU A 43 3.48 -3.15 8.14
CA LEU A 43 4.75 -3.15 8.88
C LEU A 43 5.79 -2.19 8.27
N ILE A 44 5.55 -1.73 7.05
CA ILE A 44 6.35 -0.76 6.30
C ILE A 44 5.61 0.57 6.34
#